data_AF-A0A7S3U3A4-F1
#
_entry.id   AF-A0A7S3U3A4-F1
#
_cell.length_a   1.000
_cell.length_b   1.000
_cell.length_c   1.000
_cell.angle_alpha   90.00
_cell.angle_beta   90.00
_cell.angle_gamma   90.00
#
_symmetry.space_group_name_H-M   'P 1'
#
loop_
_entity.id
_entity.type
_entity.pdbx_description
1 polymer ?
#
loop_
_entity_poly.entity_id
_entity_poly.type
_entity_poly.pdbx_seq_one_letter_code
_entity_poly.pdbx_strand_id
1 'polypeptide(L)'
;HPAVTGIAVCNEPCVTIPSAVLCKFYHQAIQAVREGGMPPDEVALVLPVYRTERLDEVWRIWNRDFDGFARHANVAFDLHLYHCFGPWWQRQRLGNHLRMTK
;
A
#
# COMPACT_ATOMS: atom_id res chain seq x y z
N HIS A 1 -9.02 21.83 -0.99
CA HIS A 1 -8.42 22.55 0.16
C HIS A 1 -6.91 22.54 -0.06
N PRO A 2 -6.23 23.69 -0.23
CA PRO A 2 -4.86 23.77 -0.77
C PRO A 2 -3.76 23.19 0.15
N ALA A 3 -4.13 22.54 1.25
CA ALA A 3 -3.21 21.99 2.25
C ALA A 3 -3.14 20.46 2.25
N VAL A 4 -4.04 19.77 1.55
CA VAL A 4 -4.05 18.30 1.48
C VAL A 4 -3.36 17.88 0.20
N THR A 5 -2.19 17.24 0.31
CA THR A 5 -1.40 16.74 -0.82
C THR A 5 -1.48 15.23 -0.98
N GLY A 6 -1.98 14.52 0.04
CA GLY A 6 -2.15 13.08 0.00
C GLY A 6 -3.14 12.54 1.01
N ILE A 7 -3.72 11.39 0.70
CA ILE A 7 -4.67 10.65 1.55
C ILE A 7 -4.27 9.17 1.56
N ALA A 8 -4.02 8.63 2.75
CA ALA A 8 -3.97 7.19 2.95
C ALA A 8 -5.40 6.66 3.14
N VAL A 9 -5.82 5.73 2.27
CA VAL A 9 -7.22 5.27 2.23
C VAL A 9 -7.58 4.34 3.40
N CYS A 10 -6.56 3.77 4.05
CA CYS A 10 -6.65 3.08 5.33
C CYS A 10 -5.26 3.11 6.00
N ASN A 11 -5.12 2.50 7.17
CA ASN A 11 -3.83 2.28 7.82
C ASN A 11 -3.65 0.79 8.11
N GLU A 12 -2.48 0.24 7.79
CA GLU A 12 -2.03 -1.13 8.09
C GLU A 12 -3.14 -2.21 8.04
N PRO A 13 -3.72 -2.51 6.87
CA PRO A 13 -4.81 -3.47 6.77
C PRO A 13 -4.40 -4.85 7.29
N CYS A 14 -5.32 -5.51 7.99
CA CYS A 14 -5.07 -6.81 8.59
C CYS A 14 -4.59 -7.84 7.55
N VAL A 15 -3.59 -8.63 7.91
CA VAL A 15 -2.99 -9.66 7.05
C VAL A 15 -3.97 -10.77 6.64
N THR A 16 -5.06 -10.95 7.38
CA THR A 16 -6.08 -11.96 7.07
C THR A 16 -7.08 -11.50 6.01
N ILE A 17 -7.11 -10.21 5.66
CA ILE A 17 -7.95 -9.71 4.56
C ILE A 17 -7.37 -10.21 3.23
N PRO A 18 -8.12 -10.93 2.39
CA PRO A 18 -7.62 -11.40 1.10
C PRO A 18 -7.17 -10.24 0.20
N SER A 19 -6.04 -10.41 -0.51
CA SER A 19 -5.45 -9.35 -1.34
C SER A 19 -6.39 -8.86 -2.44
N ALA A 20 -7.24 -9.74 -2.99
CA ALA A 20 -8.28 -9.36 -3.96
C ALA A 20 -9.34 -8.42 -3.37
N VAL A 21 -9.79 -8.69 -2.14
CA VAL A 21 -10.75 -7.84 -1.44
C VAL A 21 -10.13 -6.47 -1.14
N LEU A 22 -8.86 -6.46 -0.73
CA LEU A 22 -8.12 -5.24 -0.45
C LEU A 22 -7.91 -4.38 -1.71
N CYS A 23 -7.52 -4.98 -2.84
CA CYS A 23 -7.37 -4.26 -4.11
C CYS A 23 -8.71 -3.69 -4.61
N LYS A 24 -9.80 -4.45 -4.45
CA LYS A 24 -11.15 -3.96 -4.76
C LYS A 24 -11.51 -2.76 -3.90
N PHE A 25 -11.23 -2.82 -2.60
CA PHE A 25 -11.43 -1.68 -1.71
C PHE A 25 -10.63 -0.46 -2.14
N TYR A 26 -9.35 -0.61 -2.51
CA TYR A 26 -8.53 0.49 -3.01
C TYR A 26 -9.08 1.13 -4.27
N HIS A 27 -9.48 0.32 -5.26
CA HIS A 27 -10.11 0.81 -6.47
C HIS A 27 -11.35 1.67 -6.15
N GLN A 28 -12.22 1.17 -5.28
CA GLN A 28 -13.43 1.87 -4.85
C GLN A 28 -13.12 3.16 -4.06
N ALA A 29 -12.11 3.13 -3.18
CA ALA A 29 -11.67 4.30 -2.43
C ALA A 29 -11.11 5.38 -3.36
N ILE A 30 -10.32 5.00 -4.37
CA ILE A 30 -9.82 5.92 -5.38
C ILE A 30 -10.98 6.56 -6.13
N GLN A 31 -11.94 5.77 -6.62
CA GLN A 31 -13.12 6.29 -7.31
C GLN A 31 -13.88 7.29 -6.44
N ALA A 32 -14.18 6.93 -5.19
CA ALA A 32 -14.90 7.80 -4.27
C ALA A 32 -14.17 9.12 -4.01
N VAL A 33 -12.85 9.11 -3.83
CA VAL A 33 -12.08 10.34 -3.61
C VAL A 33 -12.01 11.20 -4.88
N ARG A 34 -11.85 10.59 -6.07
CA ARG A 34 -11.85 11.34 -7.34
C ARG A 34 -13.23 11.94 -7.65
N GLU A 35 -14.30 11.16 -7.47
CA GLU A 35 -15.69 11.62 -7.63
C GLU A 35 -16.06 12.69 -6.59
N GLY A 36 -15.44 12.67 -5.41
CA GLY A 36 -15.54 13.70 -4.38
C GLY A 36 -14.82 15.01 -4.70
N GLY A 37 -14.20 15.15 -5.88
CA GLY A 37 -13.59 16.39 -6.34
C GLY A 37 -12.14 16.59 -5.91
N MET A 38 -11.40 15.52 -5.61
CA MET A 38 -9.96 15.57 -5.36
C MET A 38 -9.20 14.96 -6.54
N PRO A 39 -8.85 15.76 -7.56
CA PRO A 39 -8.26 15.26 -8.80
C PRO A 39 -6.80 14.81 -8.60
N PRO A 40 -6.25 13.99 -9.52
CA PRO A 40 -4.92 13.41 -9.38
C PRO A 40 -3.76 14.42 -9.47
N ASP A 41 -3.97 15.61 -10.02
CA ASP A 41 -2.97 16.69 -10.03
C ASP A 41 -2.89 17.45 -8.70
N GLU A 42 -3.86 17.28 -7.80
CA GLU A 42 -3.87 17.93 -6.48
C GLU A 42 -3.53 16.97 -5.33
N VAL A 43 -4.05 15.73 -5.36
CA VAL A 43 -3.99 14.81 -4.22
C VAL A 43 -3.51 13.42 -4.62
N ALA A 44 -2.44 12.96 -3.98
CA ALA A 44 -1.94 11.58 -4.10
C ALA A 44 -2.76 10.62 -3.22
N LEU A 45 -3.03 9.40 -3.71
CA LEU A 45 -3.68 8.38 -2.90
C LEU A 45 -2.70 7.27 -2.53
N VAL A 46 -2.63 6.97 -1.24
CA VAL A 46 -1.67 6.05 -0.66
C VAL A 46 -2.39 4.76 -0.26
N LEU A 47 -1.88 3.63 -0.74
CA LEU A 47 -2.46 2.29 -0.61
C LEU A 47 -1.54 1.40 0.26
N PRO A 48 -1.84 1.19 1.55
CA PRO A 48 -0.90 0.50 2.45
C PRO A 48 -0.94 -1.03 2.32
N VAL A 49 0.17 -1.66 1.96
CA VAL A 49 0.26 -3.13 1.84
C VAL A 49 0.52 -3.82 3.18
N TYR A 50 1.03 -3.07 4.17
CA TYR A 50 1.44 -3.47 5.53
C TYR A 50 2.62 -4.46 5.56
N ARG A 51 2.51 -5.63 4.92
CA ARG A 51 3.56 -6.66 4.91
C ARG A 51 4.16 -6.87 3.53
N THR A 52 5.48 -6.76 3.43
CA THR A 52 6.23 -6.94 2.17
C THR A 52 5.97 -8.29 1.51
N GLU A 53 5.69 -9.34 2.29
CA GLU A 53 5.37 -10.67 1.78
C GLU A 53 4.10 -10.71 0.92
N ARG A 54 3.22 -9.71 1.07
CA ARG A 54 1.98 -9.58 0.29
C ARG A 54 2.16 -8.74 -0.97
N LEU A 55 3.28 -8.01 -1.11
CA LEU A 55 3.47 -7.03 -2.17
C LEU A 55 3.34 -7.66 -3.56
N ASP A 56 3.97 -8.82 -3.78
CA ASP A 56 3.89 -9.51 -5.07
C ASP A 56 2.46 -9.92 -5.45
N GLU A 57 1.68 -10.39 -4.47
CA GLU A 57 0.29 -10.79 -4.70
C GLU A 57 -0.59 -9.56 -4.99
N VAL A 58 -0.47 -8.52 -4.17
CA VAL A 58 -1.17 -7.25 -4.35
C VAL A 58 -0.81 -6.64 -5.71
N TRP A 59 0.47 -6.60 -6.07
CA TRP A 59 0.96 -6.11 -7.36
C TRP A 59 0.33 -6.85 -8.53
N ARG A 60 0.33 -8.18 -8.51
CA ARG A 60 -0.25 -9.00 -9.59
C ARG A 60 -1.74 -8.75 -9.75
N ILE A 61 -2.50 -8.76 -8.65
CA ILE A 61 -3.94 -8.52 -8.67
C ILE A 61 -4.23 -7.10 -9.15
N TRP A 62 -3.52 -6.11 -8.61
CA TRP A 62 -3.69 -4.70 -8.97
C TRP A 62 -3.50 -4.44 -10.46
N ASN A 63 -2.43 -4.99 -11.05
CA ASN A 63 -2.17 -4.82 -12.47
C ASN A 63 -3.12 -5.62 -13.37
N ARG A 64 -3.51 -6.83 -12.95
CA ARG A 64 -4.37 -7.72 -13.75
C ARG A 64 -5.83 -7.26 -13.75
N ASP A 65 -6.37 -6.91 -12.59
CA ASP A 65 -7.82 -6.71 -12.41
C ASP A 65 -8.22 -5.24 -12.42
N PHE A 66 -7.27 -4.32 -12.19
CA PHE A 66 -7.54 -2.89 -12.03
C PHE A 66 -6.65 -2.00 -12.92
N ASP A 67 -5.96 -2.58 -13.91
CA ASP A 67 -5.04 -1.90 -14.85
C ASP A 67 -3.93 -1.09 -14.15
N GLY A 68 -3.58 -1.47 -12.93
CA GLY A 68 -2.45 -0.93 -12.19
C GLY A 68 -2.44 0.60 -12.09
N PHE A 69 -1.23 1.17 -12.20
CA PHE A 69 -1.04 2.63 -12.20
C PHE A 69 -1.39 3.28 -13.55
N ALA A 70 -1.65 2.51 -14.61
CA ALA A 70 -2.05 3.08 -15.90
C ALA A 70 -3.48 3.66 -15.83
N ARG A 71 -4.38 2.98 -15.11
CA ARG A 71 -5.74 3.49 -14.86
C ARG A 71 -5.80 4.48 -13.69
N HIS A 72 -4.92 4.32 -12.71
CA HIS A 72 -4.98 5.07 -11.45
C HIS A 72 -3.81 6.06 -11.32
N ALA A 73 -4.03 7.28 -11.81
CA ALA A 73 -3.05 8.36 -11.73
C ALA A 73 -2.87 8.90 -10.29
N ASN A 74 -1.61 9.26 -9.98
CA ASN A 74 -1.16 9.78 -8.68
C ASN A 74 -1.58 8.88 -7.50
N VAL A 75 -1.21 7.61 -7.59
CA VAL A 75 -1.42 6.58 -6.57
C VAL A 75 -0.10 5.92 -6.24
N ALA A 76 0.14 5.60 -4.97
CA ALA A 76 1.34 4.91 -4.51
C ALA A 76 1.00 3.77 -3.55
N PHE A 77 1.81 2.71 -3.57
CA PHE A 77 1.80 1.73 -2.49
C PHE A 77 2.66 2.21 -1.33
N ASP A 78 2.23 1.87 -0.12
CA ASP A 78 2.94 2.19 1.12
C ASP A 78 3.31 0.91 1.89
N LEU A 79 4.53 0.92 2.44
CA LEU A 79 5.18 -0.21 3.10
C LEU A 79 5.76 0.25 4.43
N HIS A 80 5.31 -0.36 5.51
CA HIS A 80 5.86 -0.14 6.83
C HIS A 80 6.85 -1.25 7.17
N LEU A 81 8.12 -0.88 7.36
CA LEU A 81 9.22 -1.82 7.55
C LEU A 81 9.76 -1.73 8.97
N TYR A 82 9.62 -2.81 9.73
CA TYR A 82 10.08 -2.90 11.10
C TYR A 82 10.94 -4.14 11.32
N HIS A 83 12.04 -3.95 12.06
CA HIS A 83 12.95 -5.01 12.42
C HIS A 83 12.86 -5.41 13.89
N CYS A 84 11.65 -5.34 14.47
CA CYS A 84 11.42 -5.60 15.88
C CYS A 84 10.18 -6.46 16.16
N PHE A 85 9.31 -6.69 15.17
CA PHE A 85 8.10 -7.49 15.33
C PHE A 85 8.31 -8.95 14.91
N GLY A 86 8.40 -9.83 15.91
CA GLY A 86 8.51 -11.28 15.73
C GLY A 86 9.85 -11.86 16.20
N PRO A 87 9.89 -13.13 16.64
CA PRO A 87 11.08 -13.70 17.29
C PRO A 87 12.31 -13.83 16.40
N TRP A 88 12.14 -13.74 15.07
CA TRP A 88 13.23 -13.86 14.13
C TRP A 88 14.13 -12.61 14.15
N TRP A 89 13.53 -11.42 14.22
CA TRP A 89 14.27 -10.14 14.21
C TRP A 89 15.16 -9.96 15.44
N GLN A 90 14.71 -10.41 16.61
CA GLN A 90 15.46 -10.31 17.86
C GLN A 90 16.76 -11.13 17.86
N ARG A 91 16.91 -12.06 16.92
CA ARG A 91 18.08 -12.95 16.79
C ARG A 91 19.02 -12.52 15.66
N GLN A 92 18.74 -11.42 14.99
CA GLN A 92 19.55 -10.94 13.88
C GLN A 92 20.78 -10.17 14.36
N ARG A 93 21.88 -10.29 13.59
CA ARG A 93 23.03 -9.40 13.74
C ARG A 93 22.72 -8.06 13.06
N LEU A 94 23.39 -6.99 13.49
CA LEU A 94 23.26 -5.66 12.87
C LEU A 94 23.39 -5.70 11.33
N GLY A 95 24.34 -6.47 10.80
CA GLY A 95 24.51 -6.61 9.35
C GLY A 95 23.29 -7.17 8.61
N ASN A 96 22.50 -8.05 9.24
CA ASN A 96 21.28 -8.59 8.66
C ASN A 96 20.13 -7.59 8.72
N HIS A 97 20.06 -6.80 9.79
CA HIS A 97 19.15 -5.65 9.85
C HIS A 97 19.41 -4.65 8.73
N LEU A 98 20.66 -4.28 8.46
CA LEU A 98 20.98 -3.30 7.40
C LEU A 98 20.68 -3.82 5.99
N ARG A 99 20.85 -5.12 5.75
CA ARG A 99 20.59 -5.72 4.44
C ARG A 99 19.12 -6.11 4.22
N MET A 100 18.31 -6.09 5.27
CA MET A 100 16.96 -6.69 5.26
C MET A 100 16.98 -8.16 4.80
N THR A 101 18.07 -8.90 5.09
CA THR A 101 18.26 -10.29 4.68
C THR A 101 18.14 -11.24 5.86
N LYS A 102 17.79 -12.50 5.53
CA LYS A 102 17.87 -13.61 6.48
C LYS A 102 19.30 -14.09 6.71
#